data_AF-A0A3Q7U6R3-F1
#
_entry.id   AF-A0A3Q7U6R3-F1
#
_cell.length_a   1.000
_cell.length_b   1.000
_cell.length_c   1.000
_cell.angle_alpha   90.00
_cell.angle_beta   90.00
_cell.angle_gamma   90.00
#
_symmetry.space_group_name_H-M   'P 1'
#
loop_
_entity.id
_entity.type
_entity.pdbx_description
1 polymer ?
#
loop_
_entity_poly.entity_id
_entity_poly.type
_entity_poly.pdbx_seq_one_letter_code
_entity_poly.pdbx_strand_id
1 'polypeptide(L)'
;MSAFEKPQIIVHIQKGLNYTVFDCKWVPCSAKFVTMGNFARGTGVVQVYEIQHGDLKLLREIEKAKPIKCGTFGAASLQQRYLATGDFAGNLHVWNLEAPEIPVYSVKGHKEIINTIDGVGGLGIGEGAPEIVTGSRDGTVKVWDPRQKDDPVANMEPVQGENKRDCWTVAFGNAYNQEERVVCAGYDNGDIKLFDLRNMSLRWETNIKNGVCSLEFDRKDISMNKLVATSLEGKFHVFDMRTQHPTKGFASVSEKAHKSTVWQVRHLPQNRELFLTAGGAGSLHLWKYEYPIQRSKKDSEGVEMGVAGSVSLLQNVTLSTQPISSLDWSPDKRGLCICSSFDQMVRVLIVTKLHKI
;
A
#
# COMPACT_ATOMS: atom_id res chain seq x y z
N MET A 1 22.34 -21.20 -6.81
CA MET A 1 22.72 -19.91 -7.42
C MET A 1 23.98 -19.41 -6.76
N SER A 2 24.99 -19.04 -7.55
CA SER A 2 26.19 -18.38 -7.01
C SER A 2 25.80 -17.03 -6.38
N ALA A 3 26.60 -16.50 -5.44
CA ALA A 3 26.34 -15.19 -4.82
C ALA A 3 26.18 -14.06 -5.88
N PHE A 4 26.80 -14.23 -7.05
CA PHE A 4 26.74 -13.31 -8.18
C PHE A 4 25.46 -13.41 -9.03
N GLU A 5 24.58 -14.39 -8.78
CA GLU A 5 23.31 -14.51 -9.49
C GLU A 5 22.14 -13.88 -8.73
N LYS A 6 22.25 -13.76 -7.40
CA LYS A 6 21.19 -13.20 -6.56
C LYS A 6 20.94 -11.71 -6.86
N PRO A 7 19.67 -11.26 -6.81
CA PRO A 7 19.32 -9.84 -6.85
C PRO A 7 20.11 -9.06 -5.79
N GLN A 8 20.46 -7.82 -6.08
CA GLN A 8 21.08 -6.91 -5.13
C GLN A 8 20.13 -5.74 -4.89
N ILE A 9 19.96 -5.34 -3.63
CA ILE A 9 19.23 -4.14 -3.23
C ILE A 9 20.28 -3.08 -2.90
N ILE A 10 20.43 -2.08 -3.78
CA ILE A 10 21.50 -1.10 -3.72
C ILE A 10 20.90 0.26 -3.36
N VAL A 11 21.45 0.94 -2.36
CA VAL A 11 21.15 2.36 -2.11
C VAL A 11 21.88 3.17 -3.17
N HIS A 12 21.13 3.76 -4.09
CA HIS A 12 21.69 4.59 -5.16
C HIS A 12 21.87 6.04 -4.72
N ILE A 13 20.85 6.62 -4.10
CA ILE A 13 20.87 7.98 -3.56
C ILE A 13 20.17 7.98 -2.21
N GLN A 14 20.64 8.77 -1.27
CA GLN A 14 19.96 8.98 0.02
C GLN A 14 20.04 10.45 0.43
N LYS A 15 18.99 10.95 1.06
CA LYS A 15 18.90 12.34 1.50
C LYS A 15 18.25 12.43 2.87
N GLY A 16 18.86 13.22 3.75
CA GLY A 16 18.30 13.59 5.04
C GLY A 16 17.15 14.58 4.88
N LEU A 17 16.14 14.40 5.71
CA LEU A 17 14.96 15.25 5.86
C LEU A 17 15.05 15.92 7.23
N ASN A 18 14.45 17.11 7.37
CA ASN A 18 14.39 17.87 8.63
C ASN A 18 13.04 17.72 9.34
N TYR A 19 12.32 16.63 9.08
CA TYR A 19 10.96 16.38 9.56
C TYR A 19 10.68 14.87 9.62
N THR A 20 9.61 14.48 10.32
CA THR A 20 9.19 13.07 10.38
C THR A 20 8.44 12.71 9.10
N VAL A 21 8.96 11.78 8.31
CA VAL A 21 8.34 11.29 7.08
C VAL A 21 7.50 10.04 7.36
N PHE A 22 6.25 10.03 6.88
CA PHE A 22 5.32 8.91 7.05
C PHE A 22 5.06 8.13 5.77
N ASP A 23 5.13 8.78 4.60
CA ASP A 23 4.91 8.13 3.32
C ASP A 23 5.72 8.76 2.18
N CYS A 24 5.95 7.99 1.13
CA CYS A 24 6.57 8.43 -0.11
C CYS A 24 5.94 7.74 -1.33
N LYS A 25 5.81 8.48 -2.44
CA LYS A 25 5.22 7.97 -3.70
C LYS A 25 5.91 8.55 -4.92
N TRP A 26 6.13 7.74 -5.95
CA TRP A 26 6.54 8.24 -7.26
C TRP A 26 5.45 9.11 -7.87
N VAL A 27 5.86 10.24 -8.44
CA VAL A 27 4.98 11.01 -9.33
C VAL A 27 4.96 10.26 -10.67
N PRO A 28 3.79 9.81 -11.16
CA PRO A 28 3.70 8.98 -12.36
C PRO A 28 4.32 9.64 -13.60
N CYS A 29 4.93 8.83 -14.47
CA CYS A 29 5.56 9.25 -15.72
C CYS A 29 6.57 10.39 -15.50
N SER A 30 7.45 10.23 -14.51
CA SER A 30 8.46 11.23 -14.17
C SER A 30 9.65 10.65 -13.41
N ALA A 31 10.72 11.44 -13.27
CA ALA A 31 11.83 11.15 -12.36
C ALA A 31 11.62 11.77 -10.97
N LYS A 32 10.37 12.14 -10.64
CA LYS A 32 10.01 12.86 -9.42
C LYS A 32 9.28 11.95 -8.44
N PHE A 33 9.43 12.25 -7.15
CA PHE A 33 8.63 11.61 -6.10
C PHE A 33 8.27 12.62 -5.04
N VAL A 34 7.28 12.26 -4.23
CA VAL A 34 6.86 13.03 -3.07
C VAL A 34 7.19 12.29 -1.79
N THR A 35 7.50 13.06 -0.76
CA THR A 35 7.57 12.62 0.64
C THR A 35 6.58 13.45 1.44
N MET A 36 5.90 12.83 2.41
CA MET A 36 4.90 13.52 3.22
C MET A 36 5.00 13.15 4.69
N GLY A 37 4.70 14.11 5.55
CA GLY A 37 5.02 14.03 6.96
C GLY A 37 4.63 15.25 7.77
N ASN A 38 5.39 15.53 8.83
CA ASN A 38 5.25 16.73 9.64
C ASN A 38 6.54 17.26 10.25
N PHE A 39 6.63 18.58 10.35
CA PHE A 39 7.67 19.26 11.11
C PHE A 39 7.47 19.08 12.62
N ALA A 40 8.54 19.30 13.39
CA ALA A 40 8.49 19.28 14.86
C ALA A 40 7.47 20.29 15.45
N ARG A 41 7.19 21.38 14.73
CA ARG A 41 6.17 22.38 15.11
C ARG A 41 4.72 21.91 14.92
N GLY A 42 4.50 20.68 14.43
CA GLY A 42 3.17 20.06 14.31
C GLY A 42 2.43 20.37 13.01
N THR A 43 3.02 21.13 12.09
CA THR A 43 2.47 21.36 10.74
C THR A 43 2.86 20.22 9.80
N GLY A 44 1.99 19.90 8.85
CA GLY A 44 2.24 18.91 7.82
C GLY A 44 3.11 19.44 6.70
N VAL A 45 3.75 18.52 5.99
CA VAL A 45 4.62 18.87 4.86
C VAL A 45 4.48 17.84 3.74
N VAL A 46 4.48 18.32 2.50
CA VAL A 46 4.77 17.52 1.30
C VAL A 46 6.00 18.14 0.63
N GLN A 47 7.03 17.35 0.39
CA GLN A 47 8.17 17.76 -0.42
C GLN A 47 8.17 17.01 -1.75
N VAL A 48 8.45 17.72 -2.83
CA VAL A 48 8.58 17.16 -4.18
C VAL A 48 10.05 17.15 -4.56
N TYR A 49 10.57 15.97 -4.84
CA TYR A 49 11.95 15.75 -5.24
C TYR A 49 12.04 15.32 -6.69
N GLU A 50 13.15 15.63 -7.34
CA GLU A 50 13.53 15.11 -8.65
C GLU A 50 14.93 14.53 -8.61
N ILE A 51 15.11 13.37 -9.24
CA ILE A 51 16.44 12.81 -9.45
C ILE A 51 17.13 13.57 -10.58
N GLN A 52 18.20 14.30 -10.26
CA GLN A 52 19.00 15.05 -11.21
C GLN A 52 20.48 14.77 -10.98
N HIS A 53 21.21 14.38 -12.03
CA HIS A 53 22.66 14.18 -12.00
C HIS A 53 23.20 13.31 -10.84
N GLY A 54 22.44 12.30 -10.41
CA GLY A 54 22.84 11.41 -9.31
C GLY A 54 22.54 11.95 -7.91
N ASP A 55 21.80 13.05 -7.78
CA ASP A 55 21.36 13.63 -6.51
C ASP A 55 19.83 13.87 -6.51
N LEU A 56 19.29 14.22 -5.35
CA LEU A 56 17.89 14.56 -5.11
C LEU A 56 17.71 16.07 -4.96
N LYS A 57 17.22 16.71 -6.02
CA LYS A 57 16.86 18.14 -5.99
C LYS A 57 15.48 18.32 -5.36
N LEU A 58 15.40 19.12 -4.30
CA LEU A 58 14.12 19.57 -3.75
C LEU A 58 13.55 20.62 -4.72
N LEU A 59 12.38 20.34 -5.29
CA LEU A 59 11.70 21.25 -6.21
C LEU A 59 10.69 22.13 -5.51
N ARG A 60 9.93 21.56 -4.56
CA ARG A 60 8.91 22.27 -3.80
C ARG A 60 8.81 21.70 -2.39
N GLU A 61 8.51 22.58 -1.45
CA GLU A 61 8.08 22.26 -0.09
C GLU A 61 6.72 22.91 0.14
N ILE A 62 5.75 22.10 0.57
CA ILE A 62 4.35 22.50 0.73
C ILE A 62 3.97 22.25 2.18
N GLU A 63 3.88 23.31 2.97
CA GLU A 63 3.45 23.22 4.36
C GLU A 63 1.91 23.28 4.47
N LYS A 64 1.36 22.48 5.38
CA LYS A 64 -0.08 22.38 5.67
C LYS A 64 -0.34 22.46 7.16
N ALA A 65 -1.56 22.84 7.51
CA ALA A 65 -1.96 23.07 8.90
C ALA A 65 -1.86 21.80 9.77
N LYS A 66 -2.04 20.61 9.20
CA LYS A 66 -2.06 19.33 9.91
C LYS A 66 -1.05 18.34 9.31
N PRO A 67 -0.41 17.49 10.12
CA PRO A 67 0.47 16.41 9.67
C PRO A 67 -0.18 15.52 8.60
N ILE A 68 0.58 15.15 7.57
CA ILE A 68 0.09 14.33 6.45
C ILE A 68 0.60 12.89 6.62
N LYS A 69 -0.31 11.92 6.74
CA LYS A 69 0.02 10.54 7.11
C LYS A 69 0.33 9.64 5.92
N CYS A 70 -0.39 9.81 4.82
CA CYS A 70 -0.35 8.91 3.68
C CYS A 70 -0.85 9.60 2.41
N GLY A 71 -0.48 9.08 1.25
CA GLY A 71 -0.93 9.62 -0.03
C GLY A 71 -0.90 8.63 -1.20
N THR A 72 -1.62 8.97 -2.26
CA THR A 72 -1.70 8.14 -3.47
C THR A 72 -1.94 8.98 -4.72
N PHE A 73 -1.40 8.53 -5.86
CA PHE A 73 -1.74 9.02 -7.20
C PHE A 73 -2.70 8.08 -7.94
N GLY A 74 -3.14 6.97 -7.31
CA GLY A 74 -3.84 5.89 -8.00
C GLY A 74 -5.20 6.25 -8.61
N ALA A 75 -5.81 7.36 -8.17
CA ALA A 75 -7.05 7.91 -8.73
C ALA A 75 -6.82 9.11 -9.68
N ALA A 76 -5.57 9.54 -9.87
CA ALA A 76 -5.25 10.70 -10.69
C ALA A 76 -5.19 10.34 -12.18
N SER A 77 -5.53 11.31 -13.04
CA SER A 77 -5.22 11.19 -14.48
C SER A 77 -3.72 11.42 -14.73
N LEU A 78 -3.19 10.88 -15.83
CA LEU A 78 -1.80 11.07 -16.25
C LEU A 78 -1.45 12.54 -16.56
N GLN A 79 -2.46 13.34 -16.93
CA GLN A 79 -2.30 14.76 -17.22
C GLN A 79 -2.23 15.59 -15.94
N GLN A 80 -3.11 15.32 -14.97
CA GLN A 80 -3.22 16.12 -13.75
C GLN A 80 -2.22 15.71 -12.67
N ARG A 81 -2.00 14.40 -12.48
CA ARG A 81 -1.09 13.84 -11.46
C ARG A 81 -1.32 14.42 -10.07
N TYR A 82 -2.60 14.60 -9.70
CA TYR A 82 -2.95 15.14 -8.39
C TYR A 82 -2.68 14.13 -7.29
N LEU A 83 -2.13 14.61 -6.18
CA LEU A 83 -1.84 13.79 -5.01
C LEU A 83 -3.05 13.80 -4.07
N ALA A 84 -3.67 12.64 -3.86
CA ALA A 84 -4.62 12.47 -2.77
C ALA A 84 -3.85 12.21 -1.46
N THR A 85 -4.25 12.85 -0.36
CA THR A 85 -3.60 12.73 0.95
C THR A 85 -4.62 12.57 2.06
N GLY A 86 -4.30 11.71 3.04
CA GLY A 86 -4.99 11.65 4.33
C GLY A 86 -4.16 12.30 5.44
N ASP A 87 -4.79 13.15 6.25
CA ASP A 87 -4.12 13.87 7.33
C ASP A 87 -4.47 13.34 8.74
N PHE A 88 -3.77 13.86 9.75
CA PHE A 88 -3.95 13.49 11.16
C PHE A 88 -5.25 13.98 11.77
N ALA A 89 -5.94 14.91 11.12
CA ALA A 89 -7.25 15.37 11.52
C ALA A 89 -8.36 14.63 10.77
N GLY A 90 -8.09 13.63 9.93
CA GLY A 90 -9.15 12.91 9.23
C GLY A 90 -9.68 13.64 7.99
N ASN A 91 -8.93 14.61 7.47
CA ASN A 91 -9.25 15.26 6.19
C ASN A 91 -8.65 14.49 5.03
N LEU A 92 -9.47 14.25 4.00
CA LEU A 92 -9.02 13.83 2.69
C LEU A 92 -8.89 15.08 1.81
N HIS A 93 -7.71 15.26 1.24
CA HIS A 93 -7.43 16.33 0.29
C HIS A 93 -6.86 15.77 -1.02
N VAL A 94 -7.17 16.42 -2.14
CA VAL A 94 -6.54 16.17 -3.44
C VAL A 94 -5.85 17.45 -3.90
N TRP A 95 -4.56 17.37 -4.20
CA TRP A 95 -3.71 18.52 -4.45
C TRP A 95 -3.19 18.56 -5.87
N ASN A 96 -3.30 19.74 -6.50
CA ASN A 96 -2.43 20.09 -7.60
C ASN A 96 -1.06 20.51 -7.02
N LEU A 97 -0.02 19.72 -7.27
CA LEU A 97 1.33 20.01 -6.75
C LEU A 97 1.98 21.24 -7.40
N GLU A 98 1.43 21.75 -8.51
CA GLU A 98 1.90 22.97 -9.17
C GLU A 98 1.26 24.25 -8.60
N ALA A 99 0.06 24.13 -8.03
CA ALA A 99 -0.70 25.21 -7.38
C ALA A 99 -1.33 24.67 -6.07
N PRO A 100 -0.50 24.41 -5.04
CA PRO A 100 -0.93 23.66 -3.87
C PRO A 100 -1.65 24.51 -2.82
N GLU A 101 -1.87 25.80 -3.04
CA GLU A 101 -2.46 26.73 -2.07
C GLU A 101 -3.88 26.28 -1.67
N ILE A 102 -4.68 25.87 -2.66
CA ILE A 102 -6.06 25.43 -2.49
C ILE A 102 -6.19 23.98 -2.97
N PRO A 103 -6.78 23.07 -2.19
CA PRO A 103 -7.01 21.71 -2.64
C PRO A 103 -8.04 21.67 -3.77
N VAL A 104 -7.84 20.80 -4.75
CA VAL A 104 -8.80 20.50 -5.83
C VAL A 104 -10.05 19.83 -5.26
N TYR A 105 -9.86 19.01 -4.23
CA TYR A 105 -10.92 18.35 -3.48
C TYR A 105 -10.57 18.34 -2.01
N SER A 106 -11.54 18.59 -1.13
CA SER A 106 -11.34 18.62 0.31
C SER A 106 -12.60 18.17 1.03
N VAL A 107 -12.46 17.21 1.93
CA VAL A 107 -13.56 16.74 2.77
C VAL A 107 -13.05 16.35 4.15
N LYS A 108 -13.81 16.70 5.19
CA LYS A 108 -13.64 16.15 6.54
C LYS A 108 -14.27 14.75 6.56
N GLY A 109 -13.56 13.78 6.02
CA GLY A 109 -14.11 12.44 5.80
C GLY A 109 -14.18 11.57 7.05
N HIS A 110 -13.26 11.81 7.99
CA HIS A 110 -13.09 11.00 9.20
C HIS A 110 -13.02 11.85 10.46
N LYS A 111 -13.33 11.22 11.60
CA LYS A 111 -13.30 11.88 12.93
C LYS A 111 -11.89 11.92 13.51
N GLU A 112 -11.06 10.95 13.13
CA GLU A 112 -9.69 10.75 13.58
C GLU A 112 -8.75 10.63 12.37
N ILE A 113 -7.45 10.50 12.63
CA ILE A 113 -6.40 10.30 11.62
C ILE A 113 -6.81 9.30 10.53
N ILE A 114 -6.55 9.65 9.27
CA ILE A 114 -6.56 8.69 8.16
C ILE A 114 -5.21 7.99 8.16
N ASN A 115 -5.17 6.73 8.59
CA ASN A 115 -3.94 5.96 8.70
C ASN A 115 -3.38 5.56 7.34
N THR A 116 -4.27 5.36 6.37
CA THR A 116 -4.00 4.68 5.11
C THR A 116 -4.94 5.19 4.00
N ILE A 117 -4.44 5.15 2.78
CA ILE A 117 -5.15 5.61 1.59
C ILE A 117 -4.73 4.76 0.40
N ASP A 118 -5.66 4.44 -0.47
CA ASP A 118 -5.37 3.84 -1.77
C ASP A 118 -6.25 4.44 -2.87
N GLY A 119 -5.84 4.27 -4.13
CA GLY A 119 -6.56 4.78 -5.30
C GLY A 119 -6.52 3.80 -6.46
N VAL A 120 -7.58 3.80 -7.28
CA VAL A 120 -7.72 2.98 -8.49
C VAL A 120 -8.57 3.70 -9.53
N GLY A 121 -8.50 3.30 -10.80
CA GLY A 121 -9.23 3.91 -11.92
C GLY A 121 -8.54 5.15 -12.50
N GLY A 122 -7.48 5.63 -11.86
CA GLY A 122 -6.54 6.61 -12.41
C GLY A 122 -5.38 5.94 -13.15
N LEU A 123 -4.56 6.75 -13.83
CA LEU A 123 -3.31 6.35 -14.48
C LEU A 123 -3.42 5.21 -15.52
N GLY A 124 -4.64 4.85 -15.94
CA GLY A 124 -4.89 3.68 -16.78
C GLY A 124 -4.79 2.35 -16.03
N ILE A 125 -4.87 2.36 -14.69
CA ILE A 125 -4.83 1.15 -13.84
C ILE A 125 -6.18 0.97 -13.16
N GLY A 126 -6.85 -0.11 -13.55
CA GLY A 126 -8.19 -0.45 -13.09
C GLY A 126 -9.26 0.20 -13.95
N GLU A 127 -10.32 -0.55 -14.20
CA GLU A 127 -11.45 -0.13 -15.02
C GLU A 127 -12.51 0.60 -14.16
N GLY A 128 -13.31 1.45 -14.81
CA GLY A 128 -14.35 2.24 -14.16
C GLY A 128 -13.88 3.62 -13.69
N ALA A 129 -14.73 4.29 -12.90
CA ALA A 129 -14.43 5.63 -12.41
C ALA A 129 -13.24 5.65 -11.43
N PRO A 130 -12.44 6.73 -11.40
CA PRO A 130 -11.41 6.90 -10.39
C PRO A 130 -12.01 7.03 -9.00
N GLU A 131 -11.52 6.22 -8.07
CA GLU A 131 -11.95 6.24 -6.67
C GLU A 131 -10.76 6.22 -5.72
N ILE A 132 -10.96 6.81 -4.55
CA ILE A 132 -10.02 6.84 -3.44
C ILE A 132 -10.66 6.11 -2.27
N VAL A 133 -9.92 5.23 -1.60
CA VAL A 133 -10.34 4.62 -0.34
C VAL A 133 -9.49 5.12 0.80
N THR A 134 -10.11 5.45 1.93
CA THR A 134 -9.43 5.88 3.17
C THR A 134 -9.81 4.95 4.31
N GLY A 135 -8.82 4.59 5.13
CA GLY A 135 -9.02 3.86 6.39
C GLY A 135 -8.52 4.69 7.56
N SER A 136 -9.32 4.78 8.62
CA SER A 136 -9.07 5.68 9.75
C SER A 136 -9.07 4.97 11.10
N ARG A 137 -8.44 5.62 12.07
CA ARG A 137 -8.52 5.29 13.49
C ARG A 137 -9.93 5.41 14.06
N ASP A 138 -10.83 6.14 13.41
CA ASP A 138 -12.25 6.13 13.78
C ASP A 138 -12.96 4.79 13.47
N GLY A 139 -12.24 3.85 12.87
CA GLY A 139 -12.69 2.49 12.56
C GLY A 139 -13.65 2.37 11.40
N THR A 140 -13.74 3.41 10.59
CA THR A 140 -14.48 3.39 9.33
C THR A 140 -13.52 3.33 8.14
N VAL A 141 -13.98 2.67 7.08
CA VAL A 141 -13.36 2.69 5.76
C VAL A 141 -14.34 3.36 4.82
N LYS A 142 -13.88 4.33 4.03
CA LYS A 142 -14.74 5.12 3.13
C LYS A 142 -14.17 5.13 1.72
N VAL A 143 -15.04 5.02 0.73
CA VAL A 143 -14.71 5.17 -0.69
C VAL A 143 -15.25 6.49 -1.19
N TRP A 144 -14.43 7.22 -1.94
CA TRP A 144 -14.69 8.56 -2.42
C TRP A 144 -14.54 8.59 -3.93
N ASP A 145 -15.54 9.15 -4.59
CA ASP A 145 -15.41 9.61 -5.97
C ASP A 145 -15.02 11.09 -5.94
N PRO A 146 -13.85 11.50 -6.45
CA PRO A 146 -13.42 12.90 -6.45
C PRO A 146 -14.37 13.86 -7.19
N ARG A 147 -15.30 13.32 -7.99
CA ARG A 147 -16.34 14.08 -8.72
C ARG A 147 -17.57 14.34 -7.84
N GLN A 148 -17.78 13.53 -6.79
CA GLN A 148 -18.83 13.71 -5.80
C GLN A 148 -18.27 14.45 -4.58
N LYS A 149 -18.82 15.64 -4.30
CA LYS A 149 -18.41 16.44 -3.15
C LYS A 149 -19.04 15.92 -1.86
N ASP A 150 -18.33 16.15 -0.76
CA ASP A 150 -18.76 16.04 0.64
C ASP A 150 -19.10 14.63 1.15
N ASP A 151 -19.76 13.77 0.36
CA ASP A 151 -20.20 12.44 0.79
C ASP A 151 -19.41 11.31 0.13
N PRO A 152 -19.05 10.24 0.87
CA PRO A 152 -18.45 9.04 0.28
C PRO A 152 -19.49 8.24 -0.51
N VAL A 153 -19.05 7.55 -1.55
CA VAL A 153 -19.90 6.64 -2.34
C VAL A 153 -20.12 5.29 -1.65
N ALA A 154 -19.22 4.91 -0.73
CA ALA A 154 -19.37 3.75 0.14
C ALA A 154 -18.80 4.04 1.53
N ASN A 155 -19.47 3.53 2.56
CA ASN A 155 -19.03 3.62 3.95
C ASN A 155 -19.12 2.23 4.59
N MET A 156 -17.97 1.66 4.92
CA MET A 156 -17.85 0.37 5.60
C MET A 156 -17.51 0.63 7.06
N GLU A 157 -18.46 0.39 7.95
CA GLU A 157 -18.27 0.50 9.39
C GLU A 157 -19.00 -0.62 10.13
N PRO A 158 -18.61 -0.94 11.38
CA PRO A 158 -19.30 -1.93 12.20
C PRO A 158 -20.78 -1.56 12.41
N VAL A 159 -21.61 -2.56 12.68
CA VAL A 159 -23.03 -2.34 12.97
C VAL A 159 -23.14 -1.47 14.24
N GLN A 160 -24.17 -0.61 14.29
CA GLN A 160 -24.38 0.26 15.44
C GLN A 160 -24.43 -0.55 16.75
N GLY A 161 -23.53 -0.22 17.69
CA GLY A 161 -23.37 -0.93 18.96
C GLY A 161 -22.14 -1.82 19.02
N GLU A 162 -21.51 -2.14 17.89
CA GLU A 162 -20.21 -2.83 17.87
C GLU A 162 -19.04 -1.87 18.14
N ASN A 163 -17.98 -2.40 18.72
CA ASN A 163 -16.77 -1.64 19.01
C ASN A 163 -16.02 -1.31 17.71
N LYS A 164 -15.72 -0.03 17.50
CA LYS A 164 -14.89 0.44 16.39
C LYS A 164 -13.43 0.04 16.63
N ARG A 165 -12.79 -0.53 15.60
CA ARG A 165 -11.39 -0.96 15.60
C ARG A 165 -10.56 -0.05 14.74
N ASP A 166 -9.31 0.18 15.11
CA ASP A 166 -8.44 1.10 14.38
C ASP A 166 -8.03 0.48 13.02
N CYS A 167 -8.44 1.11 11.91
CA CYS A 167 -8.12 0.63 10.57
C CYS A 167 -6.72 1.11 10.17
N TRP A 168 -5.79 0.19 10.00
CA TRP A 168 -4.38 0.49 9.73
C TRP A 168 -4.02 0.45 8.25
N THR A 169 -4.73 -0.34 7.45
CA THR A 169 -4.41 -0.51 6.03
C THR A 169 -5.64 -0.79 5.18
N VAL A 170 -5.66 -0.25 3.97
CA VAL A 170 -6.66 -0.50 2.93
C VAL A 170 -5.98 -0.79 1.60
N ALA A 171 -6.59 -1.62 0.77
CA ALA A 171 -6.12 -1.92 -0.58
C ALA A 171 -7.30 -2.14 -1.53
N PHE A 172 -7.28 -1.46 -2.69
CA PHE A 172 -8.16 -1.81 -3.80
C PHE A 172 -7.68 -3.07 -4.51
N GLY A 173 -8.64 -3.84 -5.03
CA GLY A 173 -8.38 -4.99 -5.91
C GLY A 173 -9.57 -5.31 -6.81
N ASN A 174 -9.43 -6.37 -7.60
CA ASN A 174 -10.49 -6.90 -8.47
C ASN A 174 -11.06 -5.89 -9.49
N ALA A 175 -10.36 -4.80 -9.80
CA ALA A 175 -10.81 -3.69 -10.65
C ALA A 175 -10.59 -3.96 -12.15
N TYR A 176 -10.98 -5.15 -12.63
CA TYR A 176 -10.68 -5.60 -14.00
C TYR A 176 -11.77 -5.25 -15.03
N ASN A 177 -12.92 -4.73 -14.58
CA ASN A 177 -13.96 -4.17 -15.44
C ASN A 177 -14.68 -3.03 -14.69
N GLN A 178 -15.67 -2.40 -15.33
CA GLN A 178 -16.35 -1.22 -14.79
C GLN A 178 -17.24 -1.49 -13.55
N GLU A 179 -17.60 -2.75 -13.29
CA GLU A 179 -18.52 -3.14 -12.21
C GLU A 179 -17.80 -3.80 -11.04
N GLU A 180 -16.71 -4.51 -11.30
CA GLU A 180 -16.01 -5.34 -10.33
C GLU A 180 -14.97 -4.50 -9.60
N ARG A 181 -15.10 -4.40 -8.27
CA ARG A 181 -14.14 -3.72 -7.41
C ARG A 181 -14.30 -4.22 -5.98
N VAL A 182 -13.17 -4.43 -5.30
CA VAL A 182 -13.16 -4.77 -3.87
C VAL A 182 -12.26 -3.83 -3.10
N VAL A 183 -12.57 -3.69 -1.81
CA VAL A 183 -11.71 -3.05 -0.81
C VAL A 183 -11.36 -4.08 0.23
N CYS A 184 -10.08 -4.31 0.46
CA CYS A 184 -9.60 -5.10 1.59
C CYS A 184 -9.08 -4.17 2.68
N ALA A 185 -9.57 -4.33 3.90
CA ALA A 185 -9.21 -3.51 5.06
C ALA A 185 -8.60 -4.37 6.17
N GLY A 186 -7.56 -3.85 6.81
CA GLY A 186 -6.84 -4.49 7.91
C GLY A 186 -6.83 -3.62 9.16
N TYR A 187 -7.00 -4.24 10.33
CA TYR A 187 -7.23 -3.56 11.60
C TYR A 187 -6.18 -3.92 12.68
N ASP A 188 -6.15 -3.13 13.75
CA ASP A 188 -5.22 -3.27 14.89
C ASP A 188 -5.27 -4.62 15.62
N ASN A 189 -6.42 -5.28 15.63
CA ASN A 189 -6.63 -6.60 16.25
C ASN A 189 -6.31 -7.79 15.32
N GLY A 190 -5.84 -7.52 14.10
CA GLY A 190 -5.53 -8.55 13.11
C GLY A 190 -6.70 -8.97 12.22
N ASP A 191 -7.85 -8.30 12.31
CA ASP A 191 -8.95 -8.53 11.38
C ASP A 191 -8.56 -8.10 9.97
N ILE A 192 -8.95 -8.92 8.99
CA ILE A 192 -8.91 -8.60 7.56
C ILE A 192 -10.33 -8.78 7.04
N LYS A 193 -10.90 -7.70 6.51
CA LYS A 193 -12.26 -7.70 5.92
C LYS A 193 -12.17 -7.32 4.45
N LEU A 194 -12.75 -8.15 3.60
CA LEU A 194 -12.84 -7.95 2.15
C LEU A 194 -14.27 -7.58 1.78
N PHE A 195 -14.45 -6.35 1.30
CA PHE A 195 -15.73 -5.81 0.89
C PHE A 195 -15.86 -5.82 -0.63
N ASP A 196 -17.00 -6.31 -1.12
CA ASP A 196 -17.41 -6.22 -2.52
C ASP A 196 -18.21 -4.92 -2.70
N LEU A 197 -17.70 -4.01 -3.54
CA LEU A 197 -18.34 -2.70 -3.76
C LEU A 197 -19.51 -2.76 -4.74
N ARG A 198 -19.60 -3.81 -5.57
CA ARG A 198 -20.73 -4.02 -6.47
C ARG A 198 -21.97 -4.41 -5.69
N ASN A 199 -21.78 -5.36 -4.78
CA ASN A 199 -22.85 -5.93 -3.96
C ASN A 199 -23.00 -5.25 -2.60
N MET A 200 -22.11 -4.29 -2.29
CA MET A 200 -22.06 -3.58 -1.00
C MET A 200 -22.11 -4.55 0.20
N SER A 201 -21.31 -5.62 0.13
CA SER A 201 -21.36 -6.72 1.10
C SER A 201 -19.97 -7.15 1.57
N LEU A 202 -19.91 -7.73 2.77
CA LEU A 202 -18.71 -8.38 3.27
C LEU A 202 -18.55 -9.74 2.59
N ARG A 203 -17.56 -9.85 1.69
CA ARG A 203 -17.29 -11.05 0.90
C ARG A 203 -16.48 -12.09 1.67
N TRP A 204 -15.54 -11.64 2.48
CA TRP A 204 -14.67 -12.51 3.26
C TRP A 204 -14.13 -11.80 4.49
N GLU A 205 -13.96 -12.55 5.57
CA GLU A 205 -13.34 -12.09 6.79
C GLU A 205 -12.41 -13.17 7.36
N THR A 206 -11.29 -12.74 7.95
CA THR A 206 -10.40 -13.60 8.73
C THR A 206 -9.69 -12.77 9.81
N ASN A 207 -9.01 -13.46 10.73
CA ASN A 207 -8.17 -12.82 11.74
C ASN A 207 -6.78 -13.47 11.76
N ILE A 208 -5.73 -12.66 11.61
CA ILE A 208 -4.32 -13.11 11.61
C ILE A 208 -3.62 -12.89 12.97
N LYS A 209 -4.40 -12.72 14.05
CA LYS A 209 -4.03 -12.60 15.47
C LYS A 209 -3.28 -11.33 15.88
N ASN A 210 -2.52 -10.73 14.97
CA ASN A 210 -1.72 -9.54 15.20
C ASN A 210 -2.15 -8.42 14.25
N GLY A 211 -2.07 -7.17 14.70
CA GLY A 211 -2.47 -6.00 13.92
C GLY A 211 -1.91 -5.97 12.50
N VAL A 212 -2.79 -5.73 11.53
CA VAL A 212 -2.49 -5.79 10.10
C VAL A 212 -1.84 -4.48 9.67
N CYS A 213 -0.54 -4.51 9.41
CA CYS A 213 0.24 -3.30 9.13
C CYS A 213 0.11 -2.84 7.67
N SER A 214 0.03 -3.77 6.73
CA SER A 214 -0.12 -3.47 5.30
C SER A 214 -0.85 -4.59 4.58
N LEU A 215 -1.77 -4.22 3.69
CA LEU A 215 -2.41 -5.09 2.71
C LEU A 215 -2.01 -4.64 1.31
N GLU A 216 -1.77 -5.60 0.41
CA GLU A 216 -1.63 -5.29 -1.01
C GLU A 216 -2.03 -6.50 -1.86
N PHE A 217 -2.93 -6.27 -2.82
CA PHE A 217 -3.16 -7.21 -3.90
C PHE A 217 -1.96 -7.22 -4.85
N ASP A 218 -1.64 -8.38 -5.40
CA ASP A 218 -0.51 -8.50 -6.32
C ASP A 218 -0.71 -7.68 -7.61
N ARG A 219 -1.95 -7.48 -8.02
CA ARG A 219 -2.39 -6.51 -9.03
C ARG A 219 -3.81 -6.02 -8.71
N LYS A 220 -4.07 -4.75 -8.99
CA LYS A 220 -5.37 -4.12 -8.70
C LYS A 220 -6.42 -4.40 -9.78
N ASP A 221 -5.97 -4.47 -11.02
CA ASP A 221 -6.73 -4.38 -12.26
C ASP A 221 -6.97 -5.74 -12.94
N ILE A 222 -6.78 -6.82 -12.20
CA ILE A 222 -7.09 -8.19 -12.63
C ILE A 222 -8.06 -8.81 -11.64
N SER A 223 -8.76 -9.86 -12.08
CA SER A 223 -9.46 -10.75 -11.15
C SER A 223 -8.50 -11.24 -10.07
N MET A 224 -8.91 -11.08 -8.80
CA MET A 224 -8.05 -11.26 -7.62
C MET A 224 -7.17 -12.50 -7.74
N ASN A 225 -5.86 -12.35 -7.54
CA ASN A 225 -4.91 -13.44 -7.69
C ASN A 225 -4.18 -13.75 -6.40
N LYS A 226 -3.47 -12.79 -5.81
CA LYS A 226 -2.86 -12.93 -4.48
C LYS A 226 -3.11 -11.67 -3.65
N LEU A 227 -3.22 -11.85 -2.35
CA LEU A 227 -3.24 -10.77 -1.36
C LEU A 227 -2.15 -11.04 -0.33
N VAL A 228 -1.30 -10.06 -0.07
CA VAL A 228 -0.32 -10.14 1.01
C VAL A 228 -0.77 -9.26 2.17
N ALA A 229 -0.77 -9.84 3.37
CA ALA A 229 -1.04 -9.13 4.62
C ALA A 229 0.20 -9.20 5.51
N THR A 230 0.72 -8.05 5.92
CA THR A 230 1.84 -7.96 6.87
C THR A 230 1.33 -7.64 8.26
N SER A 231 2.06 -8.05 9.29
CA SER A 231 1.63 -7.90 10.68
C SER A 231 2.77 -7.56 11.64
N LEU A 232 2.39 -7.30 12.88
CA LEU A 232 3.32 -7.23 14.01
C LEU A 232 4.07 -8.57 14.19
N GLU A 233 5.10 -8.57 15.04
CA GLU A 233 5.93 -9.75 15.34
C GLU A 233 6.67 -10.37 14.14
N GLY A 234 6.81 -9.62 13.05
CA GLY A 234 7.64 -10.03 11.91
C GLY A 234 7.00 -11.05 10.98
N LYS A 235 5.67 -11.23 11.05
CA LYS A 235 4.95 -12.18 10.20
C LYS A 235 4.25 -11.51 9.01
N PHE A 236 4.17 -12.22 7.90
CA PHE A 236 3.25 -11.90 6.81
C PHE A 236 2.54 -13.17 6.31
N HIS A 237 1.40 -12.98 5.65
CA HIS A 237 0.59 -14.02 5.04
C HIS A 237 0.41 -13.73 3.55
N VAL A 238 0.49 -14.75 2.69
CA VAL A 238 0.12 -14.67 1.27
C VAL A 238 -1.11 -15.55 1.05
N PHE A 239 -2.22 -14.95 0.66
CA PHE A 239 -3.48 -15.62 0.37
C PHE A 239 -3.60 -15.87 -1.14
N ASP A 240 -4.00 -17.08 -1.52
CA ASP A 240 -4.46 -17.37 -2.89
C ASP A 240 -5.91 -16.91 -3.03
N MET A 241 -6.14 -15.84 -3.79
CA MET A 241 -7.45 -15.19 -3.89
C MET A 241 -8.33 -15.75 -5.02
N ARG A 242 -7.92 -16.84 -5.69
CA ARG A 242 -8.67 -17.42 -6.81
C ARG A 242 -9.76 -18.39 -6.37
N THR A 243 -9.56 -19.08 -5.26
CA THR A 243 -10.47 -20.15 -4.81
C THR A 243 -10.92 -19.88 -3.39
N GLN A 244 -12.16 -19.42 -3.23
CA GLN A 244 -12.77 -19.15 -1.94
C GLN A 244 -13.61 -20.35 -1.51
N HIS A 245 -13.25 -21.00 -0.39
CA HIS A 245 -14.13 -21.96 0.25
C HIS A 245 -15.16 -21.22 1.10
N PRO A 246 -16.47 -21.57 1.06
CA PRO A 246 -17.52 -20.83 1.77
C PRO A 246 -17.27 -20.64 3.28
N THR A 247 -16.76 -21.68 3.96
CA THR A 247 -16.51 -21.66 5.41
C THR A 247 -15.04 -21.58 5.82
N LYS A 248 -14.11 -21.93 4.91
CA LYS A 248 -12.66 -21.97 5.19
C LYS A 248 -11.93 -20.75 4.62
N GLY A 249 -12.60 -19.96 3.79
CA GLY A 249 -12.03 -18.78 3.15
C GLY A 249 -10.97 -19.11 2.10
N PHE A 250 -9.92 -18.29 2.06
CA PHE A 250 -8.80 -18.43 1.13
C PHE A 250 -7.63 -19.18 1.76
N ALA A 251 -6.98 -20.04 0.97
CA ALA A 251 -5.76 -20.71 1.41
C ALA A 251 -4.61 -19.71 1.54
N SER A 252 -3.73 -19.91 2.53
CA SER A 252 -2.61 -19.02 2.76
C SER A 252 -1.35 -19.75 3.22
N VAL A 253 -0.20 -19.14 2.94
CA VAL A 253 1.09 -19.47 3.56
C VAL A 253 1.55 -18.29 4.42
N SER A 254 2.16 -18.56 5.57
CA SER A 254 2.67 -17.53 6.48
C SER A 254 4.17 -17.68 6.67
N GLU A 255 4.89 -16.56 6.71
CA GLU A 255 6.33 -16.53 6.96
C GLU A 255 6.71 -15.57 8.07
N LYS A 256 7.76 -15.93 8.82
CA LYS A 256 8.38 -15.03 9.81
C LYS A 256 9.61 -14.37 9.18
N ALA A 257 9.36 -13.23 8.52
CA ALA A 257 10.31 -12.51 7.70
C ALA A 257 11.30 -11.65 8.49
N HIS A 258 10.82 -10.97 9.52
CA HIS A 258 11.61 -9.97 10.25
C HIS A 258 11.65 -10.27 11.76
N LYS A 259 12.59 -9.66 12.48
CA LYS A 259 12.68 -9.76 13.95
C LYS A 259 11.65 -8.88 14.68
N SER A 260 11.02 -7.95 13.97
CA SER A 260 10.07 -6.95 14.46
C SER A 260 8.98 -6.73 13.41
N THR A 261 8.03 -5.82 13.64
CA THR A 261 6.92 -5.46 12.75
C THR A 261 7.30 -5.40 11.27
N VAL A 262 6.45 -5.97 10.42
CA VAL A 262 6.55 -5.84 8.96
C VAL A 262 5.63 -4.70 8.52
N TRP A 263 6.20 -3.51 8.33
CA TRP A 263 5.45 -2.26 8.11
C TRP A 263 4.76 -2.19 6.76
N GLN A 264 5.39 -2.72 5.71
CA GLN A 264 4.86 -2.58 4.37
C GLN A 264 5.20 -3.76 3.48
N VAL A 265 4.28 -4.10 2.58
CA VAL A 265 4.51 -4.94 1.40
C VAL A 265 4.33 -4.12 0.13
N ARG A 266 5.18 -4.36 -0.88
CA ARG A 266 5.04 -3.81 -2.24
C ARG A 266 5.43 -4.81 -3.32
N HIS A 267 4.47 -5.26 -4.11
CA HIS A 267 4.68 -6.06 -5.31
C HIS A 267 5.35 -5.23 -6.40
N LEU A 268 6.25 -5.86 -7.16
CA LEU A 268 6.89 -5.21 -8.29
C LEU A 268 5.81 -4.95 -9.38
N PRO A 269 5.60 -3.71 -9.84
CA PRO A 269 4.59 -3.39 -10.86
C PRO A 269 4.82 -4.14 -12.18
N GLN A 270 6.06 -4.54 -12.46
CA GLN A 270 6.42 -5.28 -13.68
C GLN A 270 6.42 -6.82 -13.49
N ASN A 271 6.37 -7.35 -12.27
CA ASN A 271 6.20 -8.80 -12.02
C ASN A 271 5.43 -9.06 -10.70
N ARG A 272 4.22 -9.60 -10.80
CA ARG A 272 3.30 -9.80 -9.66
C ARG A 272 3.72 -10.92 -8.70
N GLU A 273 4.73 -11.69 -9.06
CA GLU A 273 5.24 -12.78 -8.21
C GLU A 273 6.37 -12.30 -7.29
N LEU A 274 6.90 -11.10 -7.52
CA LEU A 274 7.97 -10.50 -6.72
C LEU A 274 7.42 -9.39 -5.85
N PHE A 275 7.82 -9.36 -4.58
CA PHE A 275 7.45 -8.30 -3.66
C PHE A 275 8.54 -8.00 -2.64
N LEU A 276 8.59 -6.75 -2.19
CA LEU A 276 9.41 -6.33 -1.06
C LEU A 276 8.56 -6.30 0.21
N THR A 277 9.21 -6.59 1.32
CA THR A 277 8.71 -6.31 2.67
C THR A 277 9.68 -5.39 3.40
N ALA A 278 9.15 -4.42 4.15
CA ALA A 278 9.92 -3.51 5.01
C ALA A 278 9.71 -3.84 6.49
N GLY A 279 10.81 -4.02 7.21
CA GLY A 279 10.81 -4.38 8.63
C GLY A 279 11.09 -3.20 9.56
N GLY A 280 10.65 -3.34 10.81
CA GLY A 280 10.83 -2.34 11.88
C GLY A 280 12.27 -2.14 12.35
N ALA A 281 13.19 -3.01 11.95
CA ALA A 281 14.63 -2.86 12.17
C ALA A 281 15.36 -2.34 10.92
N GLY A 282 14.66 -1.56 10.09
CA GLY A 282 15.21 -0.92 8.88
C GLY A 282 15.69 -1.88 7.80
N SER A 283 15.14 -3.09 7.75
CA SER A 283 15.52 -4.12 6.78
C SER A 283 14.50 -4.26 5.66
N LEU A 284 15.00 -4.56 4.46
CA LEU A 284 14.20 -4.90 3.28
C LEU A 284 14.44 -6.35 2.91
N HIS A 285 13.38 -7.09 2.62
CA HIS A 285 13.46 -8.49 2.16
C HIS A 285 12.69 -8.61 0.84
N LEU A 286 13.35 -9.12 -0.20
CA LEU A 286 12.79 -9.40 -1.52
C LEU A 286 12.39 -10.87 -1.60
N TRP A 287 11.13 -11.10 -1.93
CA TRP A 287 10.52 -12.41 -1.98
C TRP A 287 10.02 -12.75 -3.38
N LYS A 288 9.94 -14.04 -3.67
CA LYS A 288 9.19 -14.61 -4.80
C LYS A 288 8.13 -15.56 -4.28
N TYR A 289 6.92 -15.48 -4.82
CA TYR A 289 5.89 -16.50 -4.62
C TYR A 289 6.02 -17.62 -5.66
N GLU A 290 5.91 -18.86 -5.21
CA GLU A 290 5.98 -20.06 -6.02
C GLU A 290 4.63 -20.80 -5.91
N TYR A 291 3.89 -20.85 -7.02
CA TYR A 291 2.61 -21.55 -7.05
C TYR A 291 2.83 -23.06 -6.88
N PRO A 292 1.91 -23.75 -6.18
CA PRO A 292 1.86 -25.21 -6.21
C PRO A 292 1.46 -25.69 -7.61
N ILE A 293 1.68 -26.98 -7.90
CA ILE A 293 1.32 -27.61 -9.19
C ILE A 293 -0.17 -27.38 -9.51
N GLN A 294 -1.03 -27.47 -8.49
CA GLN A 294 -2.46 -27.17 -8.58
C GLN A 294 -2.83 -26.19 -7.48
N ARG A 295 -3.55 -25.11 -7.84
CA ARG A 295 -3.97 -24.02 -6.94
C ARG A 295 -5.31 -24.26 -6.27
N SER A 296 -6.04 -25.30 -6.68
CA SER A 296 -7.28 -25.72 -6.05
C SER A 296 -7.30 -27.24 -5.89
N LYS A 297 -8.03 -27.69 -4.88
CA LYS A 297 -8.39 -29.10 -4.67
C LYS A 297 -9.80 -29.16 -4.11
N LYS A 298 -10.42 -30.34 -4.17
CA LYS A 298 -11.67 -30.59 -3.46
C LYS A 298 -11.37 -31.07 -2.04
N ASP A 299 -12.17 -30.65 -1.09
CA ASP A 299 -12.13 -31.21 0.26
C ASP A 299 -12.92 -32.54 0.35
N SER A 300 -13.09 -33.08 1.56
CA SER A 300 -13.80 -34.34 1.80
C SER A 300 -15.27 -34.32 1.36
N GLU A 301 -15.87 -33.14 1.21
CA GLU A 301 -17.27 -32.94 0.80
C GLU A 301 -17.39 -32.57 -0.69
N GLY A 302 -16.26 -32.52 -1.41
CA GLY A 302 -16.25 -32.18 -2.83
C GLY A 302 -16.25 -30.68 -3.13
N VAL A 303 -16.15 -29.81 -2.11
CA VAL A 303 -16.13 -28.35 -2.25
C VAL A 303 -14.72 -27.88 -2.60
N GLU A 304 -14.61 -26.94 -3.55
CA GLU A 304 -13.31 -26.39 -3.94
C GLU A 304 -12.70 -25.54 -2.82
N MET A 305 -11.41 -25.77 -2.56
CA MET A 305 -10.59 -24.97 -1.67
C MET A 305 -9.24 -24.67 -2.31
N GLY A 306 -8.68 -23.50 -2.00
CA GLY A 306 -7.36 -23.13 -2.48
C GLY A 306 -6.25 -24.04 -1.94
N VAL A 307 -5.13 -24.07 -2.65
CA VAL A 307 -3.87 -24.67 -2.21
C VAL A 307 -2.84 -23.55 -2.18
N ALA A 308 -2.30 -23.28 -0.99
CA ALA A 308 -1.25 -22.27 -0.85
C ALA A 308 0.06 -22.76 -1.48
N GLY A 309 0.80 -21.82 -2.06
CA GLY A 309 2.17 -22.03 -2.52
C GLY A 309 3.19 -21.80 -1.41
N SER A 310 4.41 -21.54 -1.83
CA SER A 310 5.52 -21.17 -0.95
C SER A 310 6.06 -19.80 -1.33
N VAL A 311 6.87 -19.23 -0.45
CA VAL A 311 7.66 -18.03 -0.74
C VAL A 311 9.13 -18.31 -0.53
N SER A 312 9.96 -17.78 -1.41
CA SER A 312 11.42 -17.90 -1.33
C SER A 312 12.07 -16.53 -1.15
N LEU A 313 12.94 -16.42 -0.14
CA LEU A 313 13.74 -15.21 0.10
C LEU A 313 14.84 -15.13 -0.94
N LEU A 314 14.81 -14.08 -1.76
CA LEU A 314 15.80 -13.86 -2.82
C LEU A 314 16.99 -13.02 -2.35
N GLN A 315 16.70 -11.99 -1.55
CA GLN A 315 17.69 -11.05 -1.02
C GLN A 315 17.15 -10.32 0.21
N ASN A 316 18.03 -9.95 1.14
CA ASN A 316 17.71 -9.07 2.25
C ASN A 316 18.89 -8.13 2.58
N VAL A 317 18.57 -6.91 3.00
CA VAL A 317 19.56 -5.90 3.43
C VAL A 317 19.01 -5.08 4.60
N THR A 318 19.87 -4.56 5.46
CA THR A 318 19.51 -3.57 6.48
C THR A 318 20.04 -2.21 6.06
N LEU A 319 19.15 -1.24 5.85
CA LEU A 319 19.47 0.08 5.30
C LEU A 319 19.32 1.23 6.32
N SER A 320 18.64 0.96 7.43
CA SER A 320 18.35 1.95 8.47
C SER A 320 18.42 1.31 9.85
N THR A 321 18.66 2.12 10.88
CA THR A 321 18.52 1.73 12.29
C THR A 321 17.08 1.89 12.79
N GLN A 322 16.24 2.58 12.02
CA GLN A 322 14.84 2.86 12.31
C GLN A 322 13.91 2.13 11.32
N PRO A 323 12.61 2.00 11.62
CA PRO A 323 11.65 1.39 10.70
C PRO A 323 11.66 2.06 9.32
N ILE A 324 11.74 1.24 8.26
CA ILE A 324 11.35 1.68 6.93
C ILE A 324 9.84 1.67 6.89
N SER A 325 9.25 2.86 6.98
CA SER A 325 7.81 3.06 7.16
C SER A 325 7.04 3.03 5.85
N SER A 326 7.68 3.41 4.73
CA SER A 326 7.04 3.39 3.42
C SER A 326 7.97 2.94 2.30
N LEU A 327 7.37 2.29 1.31
CA LEU A 327 8.02 1.81 0.08
C LEU A 327 7.14 2.11 -1.12
N ASP A 328 7.77 2.47 -2.24
CA ASP A 328 7.08 2.59 -3.53
C ASP A 328 8.00 2.24 -4.71
N TRP A 329 7.56 1.28 -5.51
CA TRP A 329 8.26 0.91 -6.75
C TRP A 329 7.98 1.93 -7.83
N SER A 330 8.98 2.23 -8.66
CA SER A 330 8.76 3.03 -9.86
C SER A 330 7.90 2.23 -10.84
N PRO A 331 6.74 2.79 -11.28
CA PRO A 331 5.97 2.16 -12.35
C PRO A 331 6.73 2.22 -13.68
N ASP A 332 7.50 3.29 -13.90
CA ASP A 332 8.18 3.59 -15.16
C ASP A 332 9.48 2.80 -15.36
N LYS A 333 10.23 2.54 -14.28
CA LYS A 333 11.56 1.92 -14.35
C LYS A 333 11.66 0.70 -13.45
N ARG A 334 11.64 -0.49 -14.06
CA ARG A 334 11.76 -1.78 -13.36
C ARG A 334 13.00 -1.79 -12.44
N GLY A 335 12.77 -2.12 -11.17
CA GLY A 335 13.81 -2.24 -10.16
C GLY A 335 14.20 -0.93 -9.48
N LEU A 336 13.71 0.22 -9.96
CA LEU A 336 13.86 1.48 -9.25
C LEU A 336 12.78 1.57 -8.15
N CYS A 337 13.17 1.92 -6.94
CA CYS A 337 12.29 2.00 -5.78
C CYS A 337 12.66 3.21 -4.93
N ILE A 338 11.70 3.75 -4.17
CA ILE A 338 11.97 4.69 -3.08
C ILE A 338 11.49 4.09 -1.76
N CYS A 339 12.19 4.44 -0.68
CA CYS A 339 11.71 4.18 0.66
C CYS A 339 11.96 5.38 1.57
N SER A 340 11.10 5.51 2.58
CA SER A 340 11.28 6.46 3.68
C SER A 340 11.42 5.71 5.00
N SER A 341 12.17 6.28 5.93
CA SER A 341 12.42 5.69 7.24
C SER A 341 12.35 6.75 8.34
N PHE A 342 12.02 6.31 9.56
CA PHE A 342 11.96 7.19 10.73
C PHE A 342 13.33 7.67 11.23
N ASP A 343 14.43 7.30 10.58
CA ASP A 343 15.72 7.97 10.72
C ASP A 343 15.77 9.31 9.96
N GLN A 344 14.62 9.80 9.49
CA GLN A 344 14.45 11.04 8.71
C GLN A 344 15.23 10.99 7.39
N MET A 345 15.26 9.84 6.74
CA MET A 345 15.92 9.68 5.45
C MET A 345 14.94 9.18 4.38
N VAL A 346 15.08 9.72 3.17
CA VAL A 346 14.53 9.12 1.95
C VAL A 346 15.67 8.49 1.14
N ARG A 347 15.43 7.31 0.58
CA ARG A 347 16.41 6.56 -0.20
C ARG A 347 15.82 6.15 -1.54
N VAL A 348 16.59 6.36 -2.60
CA VAL A 348 16.35 5.78 -3.93
C VAL A 348 17.16 4.50 -4.02
N LEU A 349 16.49 3.39 -4.31
CA LEU A 349 17.05 2.06 -4.37
C LEU A 349 17.02 1.53 -5.79
N ILE A 350 18.03 0.73 -6.14
CA ILE A 350 18.06 -0.08 -7.35
C ILE A 350 18.08 -1.54 -6.96
N VAL A 351 17.08 -2.29 -7.41
CA VAL A 351 16.99 -3.74 -7.24
C VAL A 351 17.31 -4.42 -8.56
N THR A 352 18.46 -5.10 -8.58
CA THR A 352 19.05 -5.64 -9.80
C THR A 352 18.55 -7.05 -10.13
N LYS A 353 18.78 -7.49 -11.37
CA LYS A 353 18.57 -8.87 -11.85
C LYS A 353 17.14 -9.40 -11.78
N LEU A 354 16.14 -8.53 -11.63
CA LEU A 354 14.72 -8.88 -11.62
C LEU A 354 14.21 -9.55 -12.91
N HIS A 355 14.98 -9.50 -14.01
CA HIS A 355 14.67 -10.15 -15.28
C HIS A 355 15.16 -11.60 -15.37
N LYS A 356 16.01 -12.04 -14.44
CA LYS A 356 16.59 -13.39 -14.41
C LYS A 356 15.85 -14.33 -13.45
N ILE A 357 14.82 -13.83 -12.78
CA ILE A 357 14.12 -14.48 -11.66
C ILE A 357 12.84 -15.11 -12.14
#